data_AF-A0A1W9L1P2-F1
#
_entry.id   AF-A0A1W9L1P2-F1
#
_cell.length_a   1.000
_cell.length_b   1.000
_cell.length_c   1.000
_cell.angle_alpha   90.00
_cell.angle_beta   90.00
_cell.angle_gamma   90.00
#
_symmetry.space_group_name_H-M   'P 1'
#
loop_
_entity.id
_entity.type
_entity.pdbx_description
1 polymer ?
#
loop_
_entity_poly.entity_id
_entity_poly.type
_entity_poly.pdbx_seq_one_letter_code
_entity_poly.pdbx_strand_id
1 'polypeptide(L)' 'GAFASFAPTNLGYLGKHRMIDEALFKLIFEKNVRILGELVTQSKLSAHSSGASDEVLETFVLIGDPASQLKVAP' A
#
# COMPACT_ATOMS: atom_id res chain seq x y z
N GLY A 1 -10.18 -12.89 -11.76
CA GLY A 1 -8.75 -12.68 -11.44
C GLY A 1 -8.56 -11.30 -10.85
N ALA A 2 -7.36 -10.97 -10.40
CA ALA A 2 -6.98 -9.62 -9.97
C ALA A 2 -6.14 -8.93 -11.06
N PHE A 3 -6.28 -7.61 -11.23
CA PHE A 3 -5.47 -6.85 -12.19
C PHE A 3 -4.18 -6.29 -11.56
N ALA A 4 -4.11 -6.25 -10.22
CA ALA A 4 -2.93 -5.94 -9.45
C ALA A 4 -3.01 -6.60 -8.05
N SER A 5 -1.86 -6.77 -7.39
CA SER A 5 -1.75 -7.23 -6.00
C SER A 5 -0.68 -6.44 -5.27
N PHE A 6 -0.95 -6.04 -4.04
CA PHE A 6 0.01 -5.38 -3.16
C PHE A 6 0.18 -6.23 -1.91
N ALA A 7 1.34 -6.85 -1.76
CA ALA A 7 1.55 -7.87 -0.74
C ALA A 7 3.02 -7.96 -0.29
N PRO A 8 3.27 -8.43 0.93
CA PRO A 8 4.61 -8.70 1.43
C PRO A 8 5.20 -9.97 0.80
N THR A 9 6.52 -9.99 0.60
CA THR A 9 7.27 -11.19 0.22
C THR A 9 7.73 -12.03 1.42
N ASN A 10 7.61 -11.51 2.65
CA ASN A 10 8.00 -12.17 3.89
C ASN A 10 6.80 -12.67 4.71
N LEU A 11 7.08 -13.36 5.83
CA LEU A 11 6.07 -13.71 6.83
C LEU A 11 5.57 -12.45 7.52
N GLY A 12 4.25 -12.28 7.54
CA GLY A 12 3.62 -11.12 8.13
C GLY A 12 3.51 -11.16 9.65
N TYR A 13 3.71 -10.01 10.28
CA TYR A 13 3.34 -9.80 11.68
C TYR A 13 2.10 -8.90 11.76
N LEU A 14 1.03 -9.41 12.39
CA LEU A 14 -0.31 -8.80 12.34
C LEU A 14 -0.31 -7.31 12.71
N GLY A 15 0.43 -6.94 13.77
CA GLY A 15 0.52 -5.56 14.24
C GLY A 15 1.28 -4.62 13.28
N LYS A 16 2.26 -5.14 12.53
CA LYS A 16 3.07 -4.35 11.60
C LYS A 16 2.35 -4.09 10.27
N HIS A 17 1.57 -5.06 9.79
CA HIS A 17 0.82 -4.91 8.53
C HIS A 17 -0.38 -3.97 8.67
N ARG A 18 -0.95 -3.85 9.88
CA ARG A 18 -2.06 -2.93 10.14
C ARG A 18 -1.74 -1.48 9.75
N MET A 19 -0.51 -1.01 9.98
CA MET A 19 -0.13 0.38 9.67
C MET A 19 -0.09 0.66 8.16
N ILE A 20 0.34 -0.32 7.35
CA ILE A 20 0.34 -0.16 5.90
C ILE A 20 -1.07 -0.25 5.32
N ASP A 21 -1.92 -1.11 5.89
CA ASP A 21 -3.32 -1.20 5.51
C ASP A 21 -4.04 0.13 5.82
N GLU A 22 -3.90 0.66 7.03
CA GLU A 22 -4.49 1.96 7.42
C GLU A 22 -4.00 3.10 6.51
N ALA A 23 -2.72 3.14 6.19
CA ALA A 23 -2.16 4.13 5.27
C ALA A 23 -2.75 4.01 3.84
N LEU A 24 -2.86 2.77 3.32
CA LEU A 24 -3.43 2.48 2.01
C LEU A 24 -4.91 2.90 1.93
N PHE A 25 -5.72 2.52 2.91
CA PHE A 25 -7.14 2.89 2.94
C PHE A 25 -7.33 4.40 3.02
N LYS A 26 -6.56 5.09 3.87
CA LYS A 26 -6.58 6.55 3.96
C LYS A 26 -6.25 7.23 2.63
N LEU A 27 -5.26 6.72 1.91
CA LEU A 27 -4.88 7.24 0.60
C LEU A 27 -5.98 7.04 -0.46
N ILE A 28 -6.62 5.87 -0.48
CA ILE A 28 -7.68 5.54 -1.43
C ILE A 28 -8.95 6.36 -1.17
N PHE A 29 -9.41 6.40 0.08
CA PHE A 29 -10.75 6.86 0.41
C PHE A 29 -10.80 8.28 0.97
N GLU A 30 -9.75 8.78 1.62
CA GLU A 30 -9.73 10.16 2.16
C GLU A 30 -8.94 11.11 1.25
N LYS A 31 -7.79 10.67 0.73
CA LYS A 31 -6.89 11.51 -0.09
C LYS A 31 -7.12 11.36 -1.60
N ASN A 32 -8.00 10.46 -2.02
CA ASN A 32 -8.37 10.24 -3.42
C ASN A 32 -7.15 9.94 -4.33
N VAL A 33 -6.11 9.26 -3.81
CA VAL A 33 -4.95 8.82 -4.60
C VAL A 33 -5.36 7.61 -5.42
N ARG A 34 -5.25 7.70 -6.75
CA ARG A 34 -5.78 6.68 -7.67
C ARG A 34 -4.73 5.91 -8.46
N ILE A 35 -3.54 6.46 -8.67
CA ILE A 35 -2.47 5.79 -9.42
C ILE A 35 -1.81 4.75 -8.52
N LEU A 36 -1.75 3.49 -8.94
CA LEU A 36 -1.27 2.38 -8.11
C LEU A 36 0.16 2.59 -7.60
N GLY A 37 1.07 3.04 -8.47
CA GLY A 37 2.46 3.30 -8.10
C GLY A 37 2.61 4.39 -7.04
N GLU A 38 1.86 5.49 -7.19
CA GLU A 38 1.81 6.56 -6.19
C GLU A 38 1.21 6.05 -4.88
N LEU A 39 0.08 5.33 -4.97
CA LEU A 39 -0.64 4.79 -3.84
C LEU A 39 0.24 3.89 -2.97
N VAL A 40 0.85 2.84 -3.54
CA VAL A 40 1.68 1.91 -2.77
C VAL A 40 2.94 2.56 -2.22
N THR A 41 3.52 3.53 -2.95
CA THR A 41 4.71 4.26 -2.50
C THR A 41 4.38 5.15 -1.30
N GLN A 42 3.30 5.94 -1.39
CA GLN A 42 2.86 6.78 -0.28
C GLN A 42 2.40 5.95 0.93
N SER A 43 1.76 4.79 0.72
CA SER A 43 1.40 3.88 1.81
C SER A 43 2.62 3.41 2.59
N LYS A 44 3.68 2.97 1.88
CA LYS A 44 4.94 2.54 2.48
C LYS A 44 5.60 3.65 3.28
N LEU A 45 5.70 4.86 2.71
CA LEU A 45 6.27 6.03 3.39
C LEU A 45 5.47 6.46 4.62
N SER A 46 4.13 6.47 4.51
CA SER A 46 3.24 6.87 5.60
C SER A 46 3.27 5.86 6.75
N ALA A 47 3.29 4.56 6.44
CA ALA A 47 3.40 3.50 7.45
C ALA A 47 4.73 3.59 8.18
N HIS A 48 5.84 3.71 7.45
CA HIS A 48 7.18 3.87 8.01
C HIS A 48 7.29 5.10 8.93
N SER A 49 6.80 6.25 8.45
CA SER A 49 6.78 7.50 9.24
C SER A 49 5.91 7.40 10.50
N SER A 50 4.98 6.44 10.55
CA SER A 50 4.09 6.18 11.69
C SER A 50 4.62 5.09 12.63
N GLY A 51 5.86 4.63 12.42
CA GLY A 51 6.53 3.64 13.26
C GLY A 51 6.47 2.20 12.77
N ALA A 52 6.05 1.96 11.51
CA ALA A 52 6.17 0.64 10.91
C ALA A 52 7.65 0.27 10.71
N SER A 53 7.93 -1.03 10.77
CA SER A 53 9.28 -1.58 10.56
C SER A 53 9.81 -1.25 9.17
N ASP A 54 11.13 -1.11 9.04
CA ASP A 54 11.81 -0.96 7.73
C ASP A 54 11.46 -2.09 6.74
N GLU A 55 11.14 -3.29 7.26
CA GLU A 55 10.61 -4.43 6.49
C GLU A 55 9.44 -4.03 5.57
N VAL A 56 8.58 -3.11 5.98
CA VAL A 56 7.46 -2.63 5.15
C VAL A 56 7.97 -1.95 3.87
N LEU A 57 9.11 -1.25 3.95
CA LEU A 57 9.73 -0.63 2.78
C LEU A 57 10.38 -1.68 1.85
N GLU A 58 10.88 -2.77 2.41
CA GLU A 58 11.66 -3.77 1.69
C GLU A 58 10.81 -4.90 1.09
N THR A 59 9.73 -5.31 1.77
CA THR A 59 9.03 -6.56 1.45
C THR A 59 7.68 -6.35 0.76
N PHE A 60 7.02 -5.21 0.95
CA PHE A 60 5.77 -4.92 0.25
C PHE A 60 6.00 -4.53 -1.20
N VAL A 61 5.47 -5.37 -2.10
CA VAL A 61 5.66 -5.30 -3.55
C VAL A 61 4.31 -5.13 -4.24
N LEU A 62 4.27 -4.26 -5.25
CA LEU A 62 3.19 -4.16 -6.21
C LEU A 62 3.46 -5.13 -7.38
N ILE A 63 2.56 -6.09 -7.56
CA ILE A 63 2.49 -6.95 -8.75
C ILE A 63 1.38 -6.38 -9.64
N GLY A 64 1.75 -5.82 -10.80
CA GLY A 64 0.84 -5.14 -11.73
C GLY A 64 1.53 -3.96 -12.42
N ASP A 65 0.77 -3.17 -13.17
CA ASP A 65 1.28 -1.94 -13.79
C ASP A 65 1.16 -0.76 -12.81
N PRO A 66 2.28 -0.13 -12.38
CA PRO A 66 2.25 1.01 -11.47
C PRO A 66 1.54 2.25 -12.06
N ALA A 67 1.42 2.36 -13.39
CA ALA A 67 0.69 3.45 -14.04
C ALA A 67 -0.84 3.23 -14.05
N SER A 68 -1.32 2.04 -13.65
CA SER A 68 -2.75 1.76 -13.60
C SER A 68 -3.47 2.61 -12.56
N GLN A 69 -4.74 2.92 -12.86
CA GLN A 69 -5.59 3.76 -12.03
C GLN A 69 -6.74 2.95 -11.40
N LEU A 70 -6.94 3.11 -10.10
CA LEU A 70 -8.10 2.57 -9.39
C LEU A 70 -9.37 3.33 -9.75
N LYS A 71 -10.39 2.58 -10.18
CA LYS A 71 -11.75 3.07 -10.36
C LYS A 71 -12.56 2.78 -9.09
N VAL A 72 -12.62 3.76 -8.18
CA VAL A 72 -13.44 3.69 -6.96
C VAL A 72 -14.58 4.70 -7.09
N ALA A 73 -15.77 4.32 -6.64
CA ALA A 73 -16.91 5.24 -6.58
C ALA A 73 -16.62 6.42 -5.63
N PRO A 74 -17.17 7.61 -5.90
CA PRO A 74 -17.06 8.76 -5.00
C PRO A 74 -17.76 8.51 -3.65
#